data_AF-A0A1B6GKL2-F1
#
_entry.id   AF-A0A1B6GKL2-F1
#
_cell.length_a   1.000
_cell.length_b   1.000
_cell.length_c   1.000
_cell.angle_alpha   90.00
_cell.angle_beta   90.00
_cell.angle_gamma   90.00
#
_symmetry.space_group_name_H-M   'P 1'
#
loop_
_entity.id
_entity.type
_entity.pdbx_description
1 polymer ?
#
loop_
_entity_poly.entity_id
_entity_poly.type
_entity_poly.pdbx_seq_one_letter_code
_entity_poly.pdbx_strand_id
1 'polypeptide(L)'
;YAYKPHIEELEKIHQAVQEGMIFENRYTQYTMETLRVGWEQLLTSINRNINEVENQILTRDSKGITQEQLNEFRASFNHFDKNRTGRLAPEEFKSCLVSLGYSIGKDRQGEIDFQ
;
A
#
# COMPACT_ATOMS: atom_id res chain seq x y z
N TYR A 1 17.94 3.91 -7.63
CA TYR A 1 18.68 3.04 -8.57
C TYR A 1 20.05 2.58 -8.08
N ALA A 2 20.50 2.92 -6.86
CA ALA A 2 21.85 2.58 -6.37
C ALA A 2 22.21 1.08 -6.35
N TYR A 3 21.21 0.19 -6.26
CA TYR A 3 21.42 -1.26 -6.20
C TYR A 3 21.31 -1.98 -7.55
N LYS A 4 20.87 -1.29 -8.61
CA LYS A 4 20.80 -1.88 -9.96
C LYS A 4 22.16 -2.43 -10.44
N PRO A 5 23.30 -1.75 -10.21
CA PRO A 5 24.61 -2.29 -10.60
C PRO A 5 24.95 -3.64 -9.94
N HIS A 6 24.46 -3.91 -8.73
CA HIS A 6 24.72 -5.17 -8.03
C HIS A 6 23.96 -6.33 -8.67
N ILE A 7 22.74 -6.10 -9.15
CA ILE A 7 21.97 -7.09 -9.91
C ILE A 7 22.66 -7.39 -11.25
N GLU A 8 23.18 -6.37 -11.93
CA GLU A 8 23.94 -6.54 -13.17
C GLU A 8 25.26 -7.29 -12.96
N GLU A 9 25.94 -7.07 -11.83
CA GLU A 9 27.13 -7.81 -11.43
C GLU A 9 26.81 -9.29 -11.18
N LEU A 10 25.72 -9.58 -10.46
CA LEU A 10 25.27 -10.96 -10.21
C LEU A 10 24.91 -11.69 -11.51
N GLU A 11 24.33 -10.99 -12.50
CA GLU A 11 24.04 -11.58 -13.82
C GLU A 11 25.32 -11.97 -14.55
N LYS A 12 26.38 -11.14 -14.49
CA LYS A 12 27.69 -11.49 -15.07
C LYS A 12 28.32 -12.70 -14.37
N ILE A 13 28.24 -12.76 -13.04
CA ILE A 13 28.72 -13.91 -12.27
C ILE A 13 27.92 -15.16 -12.64
N HIS A 14 26.60 -15.05 -12.76
CA HIS A 14 25.73 -16.15 -13.17
C HIS A 14 26.11 -16.68 -14.57
N GLN A 15 26.38 -15.79 -15.52
CA GLN A 15 26.84 -16.18 -16.86
C GLN A 15 28.15 -16.98 -16.80
N ALA A 16 29.15 -16.51 -16.05
CA ALA A 16 30.42 -17.23 -15.90
C ALA A 16 30.24 -18.61 -15.25
N VAL A 17 29.31 -18.74 -14.29
CA VAL A 17 28.94 -20.01 -13.66
C VAL A 17 28.30 -20.97 -14.65
N GLN A 18 27.41 -20.48 -15.53
CA GLN A 18 26.78 -21.28 -16.59
C GLN A 18 27.79 -21.74 -17.64
N GLU A 19 28.67 -20.84 -18.10
CA GLU A 19 29.76 -21.15 -19.05
C GLU A 19 30.75 -22.18 -18.46
N GLY A 20 30.96 -22.14 -17.14
CA GLY A 20 31.73 -23.14 -16.40
C GLY A 20 31.02 -24.46 -16.16
N MET A 21 29.77 -24.63 -16.63
CA MET A 21 28.94 -25.82 -16.41
C MET A 21 28.75 -26.15 -14.91
N ILE A 22 28.68 -25.12 -14.06
CA ILE A 22 28.48 -25.25 -12.62
C ILE A 22 26.98 -25.10 -12.34
N PHE A 23 26.33 -26.21 -11.97
CA PHE A 23 24.88 -26.24 -11.75
C PHE A 23 24.47 -26.08 -10.27
N GLU A 24 25.39 -26.34 -9.34
CA GLU A 24 25.10 -26.32 -7.91
C GLU A 24 26.01 -25.35 -7.15
N ASN A 25 25.39 -24.40 -6.45
CA ASN A 25 26.07 -23.52 -5.52
C ASN A 25 25.62 -23.86 -4.08
N ARG A 26 26.45 -24.59 -3.33
CA ARG A 26 26.14 -25.00 -1.96
C ARG A 26 26.21 -23.87 -0.93
N TYR A 27 26.72 -22.70 -1.32
CA TYR A 27 26.90 -21.55 -0.42
C TYR A 27 25.67 -20.65 -0.33
N THR A 28 24.68 -20.84 -1.19
CA THR A 28 23.43 -20.07 -1.16
C THR A 28 22.26 -20.91 -1.65
N GLN A 29 21.08 -20.68 -1.07
CA GLN A 29 19.83 -21.27 -1.55
C GLN A 29 19.16 -20.39 -2.61
N TYR A 30 19.64 -19.15 -2.80
CA TYR A 30 19.10 -18.23 -3.79
C TYR A 30 19.71 -18.49 -5.16
N THR A 31 18.84 -18.71 -6.14
CA THR A 31 19.23 -18.79 -7.56
C THR A 31 19.13 -17.40 -8.20
N MET A 32 19.84 -17.18 -9.31
CA MET A 32 19.73 -15.93 -10.06
C MET A 32 18.28 -15.62 -10.46
N GLU A 33 17.50 -16.67 -10.78
CA GLU A 33 16.08 -16.55 -11.09
C GLU A 33 15.26 -15.98 -9.92
N THR A 34 15.46 -16.50 -8.71
CA THR A 34 14.75 -15.99 -7.51
C THR A 34 15.08 -14.52 -7.23
N LEU A 35 16.34 -14.11 -7.46
CA LEU A 35 16.77 -12.73 -7.27
C LEU A 35 16.17 -11.80 -8.33
N ARG A 36 16.11 -12.24 -9.59
CA ARG A 36 15.50 -11.49 -10.70
C ARG A 36 14.03 -11.22 -10.44
N VAL A 37 13.26 -12.26 -10.12
CA VAL A 37 11.83 -12.14 -9.79
C VAL A 37 11.61 -11.21 -8.60
N GLY A 38 12.37 -11.39 -7.51
CA GLY A 38 12.25 -10.54 -6.32
C GLY A 38 12.54 -9.06 -6.61
N TRP A 39 13.55 -8.79 -7.44
CA TRP A 39 13.91 -7.42 -7.85
C TRP A 39 12.80 -6.75 -8.68
N GLU A 40 12.27 -7.44 -9.70
CA GLU A 40 11.19 -6.90 -10.54
C GLU A 40 9.89 -6.68 -9.75
N GLN A 41 9.56 -7.59 -8.84
CA GLN A 41 8.42 -7.44 -7.94
C GLN A 41 8.58 -6.22 -7.03
N LEU A 42 9.78 -6.01 -6.47
CA LEU A 42 10.08 -4.84 -5.64
C LEU A 42 9.89 -3.54 -6.42
N LEU A 43 10.44 -3.43 -7.63
CA LEU A 43 10.28 -2.25 -8.49
C LEU A 43 8.81 -1.98 -8.81
N THR A 44 8.07 -3.04 -9.15
CA THR A 44 6.64 -2.96 -9.43
C THR A 44 5.86 -2.46 -8.21
N SER A 45 6.18 -2.99 -7.02
CA SER A 45 5.55 -2.58 -5.76
C SER A 45 5.83 -1.10 -5.42
N ILE A 46 7.07 -0.64 -5.61
CA ILE A 46 7.44 0.77 -5.40
C ILE A 46 6.64 1.68 -6.34
N ASN A 47 6.61 1.36 -7.64
CA ASN A 47 5.87 2.16 -8.63
C ASN A 47 4.37 2.21 -8.30
N ARG A 48 3.79 1.07 -7.89
CA ARG A 48 2.40 1.00 -7.47
C ARG A 48 2.14 1.90 -6.26
N ASN A 49 2.99 1.85 -5.23
CA ASN A 49 2.85 2.70 -4.05
C ASN A 49 2.97 4.19 -4.38
N ILE A 50 3.89 4.56 -5.28
CA ILE A 50 4.01 5.95 -5.76
C ILE A 50 2.70 6.39 -6.41
N ASN A 51 2.18 5.61 -7.37
CA ASN A 51 0.93 5.91 -8.05
C ASN A 51 -0.26 5.99 -7.08
N GLU A 52 -0.32 5.12 -6.07
CA GLU A 52 -1.37 5.15 -5.04
C GLU A 52 -1.31 6.46 -4.22
N VAL A 53 -0.12 6.90 -3.82
CA VAL A 53 0.07 8.17 -3.10
C VAL A 53 -0.24 9.38 -3.98
N GLU A 54 0.21 9.38 -5.24
CA GLU A 54 -0.10 10.45 -6.20
C GLU A 54 -1.61 10.57 -6.42
N ASN A 55 -2.31 9.46 -6.59
CA ASN A 55 -3.78 9.45 -6.70
C ASN A 55 -4.47 9.96 -5.43
N GLN A 56 -3.94 9.67 -4.24
CA GLN A 56 -4.46 10.22 -2.99
C GLN A 56 -4.28 11.74 -2.90
N ILE A 57 -3.14 12.27 -3.36
CA ILE A 57 -2.87 13.71 -3.43
C ILE A 57 -3.83 14.38 -4.42
N LEU A 58 -3.95 13.84 -5.65
CA LEU A 58 -4.87 14.34 -6.66
C LEU A 58 -6.32 14.33 -6.16
N THR A 59 -6.74 13.27 -5.47
CA THR A 59 -8.09 13.16 -4.89
C THR A 59 -8.30 14.18 -3.77
N ARG A 60 -7.29 14.43 -2.92
CA ARG A 60 -7.35 15.48 -1.90
C ARG A 60 -7.51 16.86 -2.56
N ASP A 61 -6.66 17.17 -3.52
CA ASP A 61 -6.57 18.50 -4.15
C ASP A 61 -7.80 18.78 -5.04
N SER A 62 -8.34 17.77 -5.72
CA SER A 62 -9.55 17.88 -6.54
C SER A 62 -10.85 17.99 -5.75
N LYS A 63 -10.92 17.42 -4.53
CA LYS A 63 -12.12 17.46 -3.69
C LYS A 63 -12.28 18.77 -2.92
N GLY A 64 -11.33 19.71 -3.01
CA GLY A 64 -11.40 20.99 -2.32
C GLY A 64 -11.42 20.88 -0.80
N ILE A 65 -10.95 19.74 -0.26
CA ILE A 65 -10.91 19.48 1.18
C ILE A 65 -9.66 20.14 1.74
N THR A 66 -9.82 21.02 2.72
CA THR A 66 -8.71 21.69 3.41
C THR A 66 -7.89 20.69 4.23
N GLN A 67 -6.62 21.03 4.52
CA GLN A 67 -5.77 20.15 5.32
C GLN A 67 -6.33 19.96 6.74
N GLU A 68 -6.98 20.98 7.28
CA GLU A 68 -7.68 20.94 8.57
C GLU A 68 -8.84 19.94 8.55
N GLN A 69 -9.70 19.99 7.53
CA GLN A 69 -10.81 19.04 7.38
C GLN A 69 -10.31 17.60 7.20
N LEU A 70 -9.24 17.39 6.42
CA LEU A 70 -8.65 16.06 6.28
C LEU A 70 -8.09 15.55 7.61
N ASN A 71 -7.48 16.43 8.41
CA ASN A 71 -6.98 16.09 9.74
C ASN A 71 -8.13 15.77 10.70
N GLU A 72 -9.25 16.48 10.63
CA GLU A 72 -10.46 16.20 11.40
C GLU A 72 -11.06 14.83 11.04
N PHE A 73 -11.16 14.51 9.74
CA PHE A 73 -11.60 13.19 9.28
C PHE A 73 -10.67 12.07 9.79
N ARG A 74 -9.35 12.26 9.71
CA ARG A 74 -8.37 11.30 10.22
C ARG A 74 -8.43 11.15 11.74
N ALA A 75 -8.62 12.25 12.46
CA ALA A 75 -8.73 12.24 13.92
C ALA A 75 -9.98 11.48 14.37
N SER A 76 -11.13 11.75 13.75
CA SER A 76 -12.37 11.02 14.00
C SER A 76 -12.21 9.53 13.65
N PHE A 77 -11.69 9.22 12.47
CA PHE A 77 -11.45 7.82 12.05
C PHE A 77 -10.57 7.06 13.05
N ASN A 78 -9.44 7.63 13.45
CA ASN A 78 -8.52 7.00 14.41
C ASN A 78 -9.10 6.88 15.81
N HIS A 79 -10.03 7.75 16.21
CA HIS A 79 -10.74 7.63 17.47
C HIS A 79 -11.63 6.37 17.50
N PHE A 80 -12.24 6.02 16.36
CA PHE A 80 -13.12 4.87 16.24
C PHE A 80 -12.40 3.58 15.84
N ASP A 81 -11.27 3.62 15.11
CA ASP A 81 -10.42 2.46 14.80
C ASP A 81 -9.54 2.06 16.00
N LYS A 82 -10.18 1.63 17.09
CA LYS A 82 -9.51 1.30 18.36
C LYS A 82 -8.43 0.22 18.19
N ASN A 83 -8.65 -0.70 17.25
CA ASN A 83 -7.77 -1.82 16.97
C ASN A 83 -6.66 -1.49 15.96
N ARG A 84 -6.63 -0.25 15.42
CA ARG A 84 -5.66 0.23 14.43
C ARG A 84 -5.55 -0.70 13.22
N THR A 85 -6.69 -1.20 12.77
CA THR A 85 -6.76 -2.11 11.62
C THR A 85 -6.70 -1.36 10.29
N GLY A 86 -6.85 -0.03 10.32
CA GLY A 86 -7.04 0.81 9.14
C GLY A 86 -8.43 0.65 8.52
N ARG A 87 -9.37 0.02 9.23
CA ARG A 87 -10.75 -0.25 8.78
C ARG A 87 -11.71 0.02 9.94
N LEU A 88 -12.91 0.51 9.61
CA LEU A 88 -14.00 0.65 10.58
C LEU A 88 -15.07 -0.38 10.26
N ALA A 89 -15.55 -1.09 11.28
CA ALA A 89 -16.77 -1.89 11.16
C ALA A 89 -17.98 -0.97 10.88
N PRO A 90 -19.10 -1.48 10.33
CA PRO A 90 -20.25 -0.64 9.99
C PRO A 90 -20.75 0.24 11.14
N GLU A 91 -20.76 -0.29 12.37
CA GLU A 91 -21.18 0.46 13.57
C GLU A 91 -20.18 1.57 13.97
N GLU A 92 -18.88 1.29 13.85
CA GLU A 92 -17.81 2.26 14.11
C GLU A 92 -17.80 3.36 13.04
N PHE A 93 -18.06 3.01 11.79
CA PHE A 93 -18.17 3.94 10.68
C PHE A 93 -19.40 4.85 10.84
N LYS A 94 -20.55 4.30 11.23
CA LYS A 94 -21.75 5.08 11.58
C LYS A 94 -21.46 6.08 12.69
N SER A 95 -20.78 5.64 13.74
CA SER A 95 -20.40 6.50 14.87
C SER A 95 -19.41 7.60 14.47
N CYS A 96 -18.44 7.27 13.61
CA CYS A 96 -17.49 8.21 13.02
C CYS A 96 -18.18 9.32 12.23
N LEU A 97 -19.17 8.98 11.40
CA LEU A 97 -19.94 9.95 10.62
C LEU A 97 -20.77 10.88 11.51
N VAL A 98 -21.42 10.34 12.55
CA VAL A 98 -22.14 11.15 13.54
C VAL A 98 -21.19 12.12 14.26
N SER A 99 -19.99 11.67 14.62
CA SER A 99 -18.98 12.54 15.25
C SER A 99 -18.47 13.65 14.32
N LEU A 100 -18.52 13.44 13.00
CA LEU A 100 -18.20 14.45 11.99
C LEU A 100 -19.38 15.38 11.66
N GLY A 101 -20.51 15.25 12.39
CA GLY A 101 -21.70 16.08 12.22
C GLY A 101 -22.68 15.58 11.16
N TYR A 102 -22.45 14.41 10.55
CA TYR A 102 -23.44 13.80 9.67
C TYR A 102 -24.54 13.12 10.49
N SER A 103 -25.71 13.73 10.54
CA SER A 103 -26.90 13.15 11.14
C SER A 103 -27.49 12.09 10.20
N ILE A 104 -27.10 10.83 10.40
CA ILE A 104 -27.78 9.67 9.84
C ILE A 104 -29.11 9.58 10.57
N GLY A 105 -30.18 10.05 9.94
CA GLY A 105 -31.49 10.04 10.55
C GLY A 105 -31.90 8.61 10.96
N LYS A 106 -32.64 8.50 12.06
CA LYS A 106 -33.24 7.24 12.55
C LYS A 106 -34.44 6.78 11.70
N ASP A 107 -34.61 7.36 10.53
CA ASP A 107 -35.61 7.01 9.55
C ASP A 107 -35.12 5.85 8.69
N ARG A 108 -36.09 5.11 8.13
CA ARG A 108 -35.89 3.92 7.30
C ARG A 108 -34.86 4.14 6.18
N GLN A 109 -34.69 5.39 5.74
CA GLN A 109 -33.70 5.81 4.75
C GLN A 109 -32.24 5.69 5.24
N GLY A 110 -31.95 6.04 6.49
CA GLY A 110 -30.61 5.91 7.07
C GLY A 110 -30.19 4.47 7.37
N GLU A 111 -31.13 3.52 7.40
CA GLU A 111 -30.83 2.08 7.42
C GLU A 111 -30.60 1.51 6.02
N ILE A 112 -31.30 2.04 5.00
CA ILE A 112 -31.14 1.64 3.59
C ILE A 112 -29.80 2.11 3.01
N ASP A 113 -29.33 3.30 3.39
CA ASP A 113 -28.08 3.87 2.88
C ASP A 113 -26.80 3.16 3.42
N PHE A 114 -26.94 2.28 4.43
CA PHE A 114 -25.84 1.54 5.06
C PHE A 114 -25.92 0.01 4.90
N GLN A 115 -26.89 -0.49 4.12
CA GLN A 115 -27.05 -1.90 3.77
C GLN A 115 -26.33 -2.25 2.47
#